data_AF-A0A4Z1PHS3-F1
#
_entry.id   AF-A0A4Z1PHS3-F1
#
_cell.length_a   1.000
_cell.length_b   1.000
_cell.length_c   1.000
_cell.angle_alpha   90.00
_cell.angle_beta   90.00
_cell.angle_gamma   90.00
#
_symmetry.space_group_name_H-M   'P 1'
#
loop_
_entity.id
_entity.type
_entity.pdbx_description
1 polymer ?
#
loop_
_entity_poly.entity_id
_entity_poly.type
_entity_poly.pdbx_seq_one_letter_code
_entity_poly.pdbx_strand_id
1 'polypeptide(L)'
;MNFSIIISGLSFVILTYAQQACDAIAAELPSCARNCVGPAVLANLGCESLEDYACLCQKGDLMQTLIKPCVVKNCGWGAVGVPKKAEALCKCVAEQAESGARDEL
;
A
#
# COMPACT_ATOMS: atom_id res chain seq x y z
N MET A 1 -11.95 -37.63 -10.24
CA MET A 1 -12.02 -36.19 -10.55
C MET A 1 -10.67 -35.60 -10.26
N ASN A 2 -9.85 -35.47 -11.30
CA ASN A 2 -8.46 -35.06 -11.20
C ASN A 2 -8.43 -33.54 -11.28
N PHE A 3 -8.08 -32.86 -10.19
CA PHE A 3 -7.81 -31.42 -10.23
C PHE A 3 -6.37 -31.18 -10.68
N SER A 4 -6.13 -31.31 -11.98
CA SER A 4 -4.98 -30.68 -12.62
C SER A 4 -5.24 -29.17 -12.66
N ILE A 5 -4.88 -28.46 -11.59
CA ILE A 5 -4.81 -27.00 -11.63
C ILE A 5 -3.42 -26.64 -12.16
N ILE A 6 -3.44 -26.15 -13.39
CA ILE A 6 -2.28 -25.85 -14.22
C ILE A 6 -1.64 -24.57 -13.66
N ILE A 7 -0.39 -24.72 -13.22
CA ILE A 7 0.51 -23.68 -12.74
C ILE A 7 0.82 -22.76 -13.93
N SER A 8 0.15 -21.61 -14.06
CA SER A 8 0.56 -20.53 -14.97
C SER A 8 -0.14 -19.17 -14.70
N GLY A 9 -0.46 -18.87 -13.43
CA GLY A 9 -1.15 -17.63 -13.05
C GLY A 9 -1.00 -17.20 -11.59
N LEU A 10 0.03 -17.69 -10.88
CA LEU A 10 0.19 -17.50 -9.43
C LEU A 10 0.77 -16.13 -9.00
N SER A 11 1.22 -15.29 -9.93
CA SER A 11 1.92 -14.04 -9.57
C SER A 11 1.01 -12.92 -9.04
N PHE A 12 -0.31 -13.02 -9.20
CA PHE A 12 -1.24 -11.98 -8.73
C PHE A 12 -1.86 -12.24 -7.35
N VAL A 13 -1.94 -13.51 -6.92
CA VAL A 13 -2.61 -13.87 -5.65
C VAL A 13 -1.66 -13.70 -4.45
N ILE A 14 -0.34 -13.75 -4.67
CA ILE A 14 0.65 -13.61 -3.60
C ILE A 14 0.75 -12.15 -3.13
N LEU A 15 0.58 -11.19 -4.04
CA LEU A 15 0.65 -9.75 -3.72
C LEU A 15 -0.47 -9.31 -2.77
N THR A 16 -1.68 -9.83 -2.95
CA THR A 16 -2.82 -9.45 -2.09
C THR A 16 -2.65 -9.96 -0.67
N TYR A 17 -2.08 -11.15 -0.46
CA TYR A 17 -1.78 -11.67 0.87
C TYR A 17 -0.71 -10.83 1.60
N ALA A 18 0.35 -10.45 0.88
CA ALA A 18 1.40 -9.59 1.43
C ALA A 18 0.86 -8.21 1.85
N GLN A 19 -0.08 -7.65 1.09
CA GLN A 19 -0.74 -6.38 1.41
C GLN A 19 -1.70 -6.51 2.59
N GLN A 20 -2.48 -7.60 2.65
CA GLN A 20 -3.40 -7.91 3.75
C GLN A 20 -2.69 -8.08 5.09
N ALA A 21 -1.48 -8.67 5.10
CA ALA A 21 -0.67 -8.78 6.30
C ALA A 21 -0.28 -7.40 6.90
N CYS A 22 -0.28 -6.36 6.08
CA CYS A 22 0.04 -5.00 6.48
C CYS A 22 -1.19 -4.10 6.73
N ASP A 23 -2.42 -4.62 6.56
CA ASP A 23 -3.66 -3.85 6.79
C ASP A 23 -3.76 -3.32 8.22
N ALA A 24 -3.25 -4.05 9.21
CA ALA A 24 -3.21 -3.60 10.60
C ALA A 24 -2.39 -2.29 10.75
N ILE A 25 -1.28 -2.17 10.01
CA ILE A 25 -0.44 -0.97 9.98
C ILE A 25 -1.14 0.14 9.20
N ALA A 26 -1.79 -0.20 8.09
CA ALA A 26 -2.57 0.75 7.28
C ALA A 26 -3.80 1.31 8.04
N ALA A 27 -4.35 0.55 9.00
CA ALA A 27 -5.41 0.99 9.89
C ALA A 27 -4.91 1.98 10.96
N GLU A 28 -3.62 1.96 11.31
CA GLU A 28 -3.01 2.95 12.20
C GLU A 28 -2.75 4.30 11.49
N LEU A 29 -2.79 4.35 10.16
CA LEU A 29 -2.65 5.62 9.45
C LEU A 29 -3.84 6.53 9.80
N PRO A 30 -3.57 7.79 10.21
CA PRO A 30 -4.64 8.70 10.59
C PRO A 30 -5.59 8.93 9.42
N SER A 31 -6.88 8.88 9.71
CA SER A 31 -7.96 9.06 8.72
C SER A 31 -7.86 10.40 7.98
N CYS A 32 -7.28 11.42 8.61
CA CYS A 32 -7.00 12.71 7.99
C CYS A 32 -6.08 12.60 6.76
N ALA A 33 -5.13 11.65 6.76
CA ALA A 33 -4.21 11.41 5.65
C ALA A 33 -4.80 10.44 4.63
N ARG A 34 -5.51 9.40 5.11
CA ARG A 34 -6.22 8.46 4.22
C ARG A 34 -7.25 9.16 3.33
N ASN A 35 -8.02 10.08 3.89
CA ASN A 35 -9.00 10.86 3.12
C ASN A 35 -8.38 11.81 2.08
N CYS A 36 -7.06 12.07 2.15
CA CYS A 36 -6.37 12.85 1.15
C CYS A 36 -6.00 12.05 -0.11
N VAL A 37 -6.01 10.73 -0.02
CA VAL A 37 -5.75 9.85 -1.16
C VAL A 37 -7.10 9.50 -1.79
N GLY A 38 -7.55 10.34 -2.72
CA GLY A 38 -8.79 10.13 -3.46
C GLY A 38 -8.57 9.42 -4.80
N PRO A 39 -9.65 9.11 -5.54
CA PRO A 39 -9.58 8.46 -6.85
C PRO A 39 -8.73 9.25 -7.86
N ALA A 40 -8.73 10.58 -7.79
CA ALA A 40 -7.87 11.41 -8.64
C ALA A 40 -6.37 11.22 -8.33
N VAL A 41 -6.02 11.02 -7.07
CA VAL A 41 -4.64 10.75 -6.65
C VAL A 41 -4.22 9.36 -7.13
N LEU A 42 -5.08 8.35 -6.91
CA LEU A 42 -4.85 6.98 -7.40
C LEU A 42 -4.64 6.94 -8.93
N ALA A 43 -5.48 7.65 -9.69
CA ALA A 43 -5.33 7.76 -11.13
C ALA A 43 -4.02 8.44 -11.56
N ASN A 44 -3.55 9.46 -10.82
CA ASN A 44 -2.26 10.10 -11.10
C ASN A 44 -1.07 9.18 -10.77
N LEU A 45 -1.21 8.30 -9.77
CA LEU A 45 -0.18 7.35 -9.39
C LEU A 45 -0.18 6.10 -10.28
N GLY A 46 -1.32 5.82 -10.94
CA GLY A 46 -1.54 4.58 -11.68
C GLY A 46 -1.80 3.38 -10.76
N CYS A 47 -2.22 3.62 -9.52
CA CYS A 47 -2.54 2.56 -8.55
C CYS A 47 -4.03 2.24 -8.58
N GLU A 48 -4.38 0.96 -8.48
CA GLU A 48 -5.76 0.51 -8.62
C GLU A 48 -6.62 0.84 -7.39
N SER A 49 -6.03 0.78 -6.19
CA SER A 49 -6.75 1.02 -4.94
C SER A 49 -5.88 1.65 -3.86
N LEU A 50 -6.52 2.06 -2.75
CA LEU A 50 -5.81 2.48 -1.54
C LEU A 50 -5.15 1.33 -0.79
N GLU A 51 -5.65 0.11 -0.99
CA GLU A 51 -5.03 -1.10 -0.44
C GLU A 51 -3.87 -1.59 -1.32
N ASP A 52 -3.65 -0.98 -2.49
CA ASP A 52 -2.49 -1.26 -3.33
C ASP A 52 -1.20 -0.61 -2.76
N TYR A 53 -0.86 -0.97 -1.53
CA TYR A 53 0.31 -0.47 -0.81
C TYR A 53 1.60 -0.66 -1.59
N ALA A 54 1.76 -1.74 -2.37
CA ALA A 54 2.95 -1.95 -3.19
C ALA A 54 3.10 -0.84 -4.25
N CYS A 55 2.02 -0.54 -4.99
CA CYS A 55 2.01 0.57 -5.93
C CYS A 55 2.21 1.92 -5.25
N LEU A 56 1.49 2.18 -4.15
CA LEU A 56 1.56 3.43 -3.41
C LEU A 56 2.99 3.69 -2.87
N CYS A 57 3.66 2.65 -2.35
CA CYS A 57 5.02 2.72 -1.83
C CYS A 57 6.05 2.93 -2.93
N GLN A 58 5.87 2.34 -4.11
CA GLN A 58 6.72 2.63 -5.27
C GLN A 58 6.60 4.08 -5.77
N LYS A 59 5.45 4.72 -5.52
CA LYS A 59 5.18 6.10 -5.93
C LYS A 59 5.20 7.09 -4.76
N GLY A 60 5.86 6.74 -3.64
CA GLY A 60 5.83 7.50 -2.40
C GLY A 60 6.15 9.00 -2.57
N ASP A 61 7.19 9.35 -3.32
CA ASP A 61 7.57 10.75 -3.58
C ASP A 61 6.47 11.55 -4.31
N LEU A 62 5.87 10.93 -5.34
CA LEU A 62 4.80 11.55 -6.12
C LEU A 62 3.52 11.66 -5.29
N MET A 63 3.18 10.62 -4.54
CA MET A 63 2.04 10.60 -3.63
C MET A 63 2.17 11.74 -2.60
N GLN A 64 3.32 11.84 -1.92
CA GLN A 64 3.56 12.89 -0.93
C GLN A 64 3.40 14.29 -1.52
N THR A 65 3.85 14.51 -2.75
CA THR A 65 3.70 15.80 -3.45
C THR A 65 2.23 16.11 -3.71
N LEU A 66 1.45 15.14 -4.17
CA LEU A 66 0.02 15.29 -4.48
C LEU A 66 -0.82 15.52 -3.22
N ILE A 67 -0.56 14.81 -2.14
CA ILE A 67 -1.39 14.87 -0.93
C ILE A 67 -0.92 15.88 0.11
N LYS A 68 0.33 16.36 0.05
CA LYS A 68 0.87 17.38 0.96
C LYS A 68 -0.11 18.53 1.26
N PRO A 69 -0.68 19.23 0.26
CA PRO A 69 -1.58 20.35 0.53
C PRO A 69 -2.84 19.92 1.29
N CYS A 70 -3.35 18.72 1.01
CA CYS A 70 -4.50 18.17 1.72
C CYS A 70 -4.13 17.75 3.15
N VAL A 71 -2.99 17.08 3.34
CA VAL A 71 -2.52 16.60 4.65
C VAL A 71 -2.22 17.79 5.57
N VAL A 72 -1.56 18.84 5.07
CA VAL A 72 -1.30 20.05 5.88
C VAL A 72 -2.61 20.72 6.30
N LYS A 73 -3.59 20.79 5.40
CA LYS A 73 -4.89 21.42 5.66
C LYS A 73 -5.77 20.63 6.64
N ASN A 74 -5.80 19.29 6.51
CA ASN A 74 -6.73 18.44 7.26
C ASN A 74 -6.11 17.76 8.49
N CYS A 75 -4.81 17.46 8.47
CA CYS A 75 -4.12 16.82 9.59
C CYS A 75 -3.44 17.81 10.54
N GLY A 76 -3.14 19.04 10.09
CA GLY A 76 -2.39 20.01 10.89
C GLY A 76 -1.11 19.40 11.49
N TRP A 77 -0.98 19.42 12.81
CA TRP A 77 0.16 18.84 13.55
C TRP A 77 0.26 17.31 13.41
N GLY A 78 -0.84 16.62 13.10
CA GLY A 78 -0.86 15.18 12.84
C GLY A 78 -0.10 14.78 11.58
N ALA A 79 0.20 15.72 10.69
CA ALA A 79 0.98 15.50 9.46
C ALA A 79 2.42 15.00 9.74
N VAL A 80 3.00 15.33 10.90
CA VAL A 80 4.39 15.01 11.24
C VAL A 80 4.60 13.51 11.44
N GLY A 81 3.58 12.78 11.89
CA GLY A 81 3.64 11.33 12.13
C GLY A 81 3.34 10.47 10.90
N VAL A 82 2.71 11.05 9.87
CA VAL A 82 2.27 10.33 8.67
C VAL A 82 3.42 9.68 7.91
N PRO A 83 4.57 10.36 7.66
CA PRO A 83 5.68 9.76 6.91
C PRO A 83 6.24 8.51 7.58
N LYS A 84 6.42 8.53 8.91
CA LYS A 84 6.93 7.37 9.65
C LYS A 84 6.00 6.16 9.61
N LYS A 85 4.69 6.40 9.70
CA LYS A 85 3.68 5.33 9.59
C LYS A 85 3.61 4.78 8.16
N ALA A 86 3.73 5.65 7.16
CA ALA A 86 3.81 5.24 5.76
C ALA A 86 5.10 4.44 5.47
N GLU A 87 6.24 4.83 6.01
CA GLU A 87 7.49 4.05 5.91
C GLU A 87 7.35 2.66 6.55
N ALA A 88 6.73 2.58 7.74
CA ALA A 88 6.47 1.30 8.40
C ALA A 88 5.57 0.38 7.55
N LEU A 89 4.54 0.95 6.92
CA LEU A 89 3.67 0.24 5.99
C LEU A 89 4.47 -0.27 4.77
N CYS A 90 5.27 0.60 4.14
CA CYS A 90 6.06 0.22 2.98
C CYS A 90 7.13 -0.82 3.29
N LYS A 91 7.74 -0.73 4.47
CA LYS A 91 8.68 -1.74 4.94
C LYS A 91 8.00 -3.09 5.15
N CYS A 92 6.82 -3.10 5.78
CA CYS A 92 6.02 -4.33 5.92
C CYS A 92 5.72 -4.95 4.56
N VAL A 93 5.26 -4.17 3.59
CA VAL A 93 4.92 -4.67 2.25
C VAL A 93 6.15 -5.24 1.55
N ALA A 94 7.31 -4.60 1.69
CA ALA A 94 8.57 -5.12 1.16
C ALA A 94 8.95 -6.47 1.81
N GLU A 95 8.90 -6.56 3.14
CA GLU A 95 9.19 -7.80 3.88
C GLU A 95 8.22 -8.94 3.49
N GLN A 96 6.95 -8.62 3.27
CA GLN A 96 5.94 -9.61 2.88
C GLN A 96 6.01 -10.00 1.40
N ALA A 97 6.47 -9.10 0.53
CA ALA A 97 6.75 -9.44 -0.86
C ALA A 97 7.91 -10.45 -0.96
N GLU A 98 8.90 -10.37 -0.07
CA GLU A 98 10.01 -11.31 0.03
C GLU A 98 9.60 -12.66 0.66
N SER A 99 8.70 -12.65 1.66
CA SER A 99 8.19 -13.88 2.29
C SER A 99 7.29 -14.67 1.35
N GLY A 100 6.43 -13.99 0.58
CA GLY A 100 5.59 -14.63 -0.45
C GLY A 100 6.38 -15.30 -1.57
N ALA A 101 7.60 -14.81 -1.86
CA ALA A 101 8.51 -15.44 -2.82
C ALA A 101 9.21 -16.70 -2.25
N ARG A 102 9.17 -16.90 -0.92
CA ARG A 102 9.83 -18.03 -0.24
C ARG A 102 8.94 -19.25 -0.07
N ASP A 103 7.62 -19.11 -0.17
CA ASP A 103 6.66 -20.22 -0.17
C ASP A 103 6.63 -21.00 -1.51
N GLU A 104 7.49 -20.67 -2.47
CA GLU A 104 7.70 -21.41 -3.73
C GLU A 104 8.95 -22.34 -3.72
N LEU A 105 9.57 -22.60 -2.56
CA LEU A 105 10.69 -23.55 -2.38
C LEU A 105 10.29 -24.75 -1.51
#